data_AF-A0ABD0Y9N8-F1
#
_entry.id   AF-A0ABD0Y9N8-F1
#
_cell.length_a   1.000
_cell.length_b   1.000
_cell.length_c   1.000
_cell.angle_alpha   90.00
_cell.angle_beta   90.00
_cell.angle_gamma   90.00
#
_symmetry.space_group_name_H-M   'P 1'
#
loop_
_entity.id
_entity.type
_entity.pdbx_description
1 polymer ?
#
loop_
_entity_poly.entity_id
_entity_poly.type
_entity_poly.pdbx_seq_one_letter_code
_entity_poly.pdbx_strand_id
1 'polypeptide(L)'
;MTNDENWAGYRAFLEEFIEIYRGQPCLWRVKSKEYHDRNKKERAYDELIRHYRKIEPNADREAIVKKINNLRTAYRKEVKKVNDTRKSGLGEEEGYVPKLWYFHLLDFLNEQEPPKSLATNGEV
;
A
#
# COMPACT_ATOMS: atom_id res chain seq x y z
N MET A 1 19.09 -3.58 -26.74
CA MET A 1 17.64 -3.84 -26.81
C MET A 1 17.08 -3.45 -25.45
N THR A 2 16.39 -2.31 -25.42
CA THR A 2 16.05 -1.56 -24.22
C THR A 2 14.89 -2.21 -23.48
N ASN A 3 15.01 -2.25 -22.16
CA ASN A 3 14.26 -3.00 -21.16
C ASN A 3 12.83 -2.46 -20.93
N ASP A 4 12.24 -1.79 -21.93
CA ASP A 4 11.05 -0.95 -21.82
C ASP A 4 9.73 -1.75 -21.89
N GLU A 5 9.68 -2.86 -22.63
CA GLU A 5 8.46 -3.70 -22.74
C GLU A 5 8.14 -4.47 -21.44
N ASN A 6 9.14 -4.76 -20.61
CA ASN A 6 8.96 -5.45 -19.34
C ASN A 6 8.39 -4.54 -18.24
N TRP A 7 8.59 -3.22 -18.37
CA TRP A 7 8.21 -2.25 -17.34
C TRP A 7 6.70 -1.98 -17.30
N ALA A 8 6.02 -1.96 -18.45
CA ALA A 8 4.56 -1.79 -18.49
C ALA A 8 3.83 -2.95 -17.82
N GLY A 9 4.24 -4.20 -18.11
CA GLY A 9 3.69 -5.39 -17.46
C GLY A 9 3.99 -5.43 -15.96
N TYR A 10 5.20 -5.04 -15.56
CA TYR A 10 5.56 -4.95 -14.14
C TYR A 10 4.77 -3.87 -13.39
N ARG A 11 4.50 -2.72 -14.03
CA ARG A 11 3.67 -1.66 -13.44
C ARG A 11 2.26 -2.15 -13.16
N ALA A 12 1.58 -2.72 -14.16
CA ALA A 12 0.23 -3.26 -14.00
C ALA A 12 0.20 -4.35 -12.91
N PHE A 13 1.19 -5.25 -12.92
CA PHE A 13 1.33 -6.27 -11.89
C PHE A 13 1.47 -5.67 -10.48
N LEU A 14 2.30 -4.62 -10.32
CA LEU A 14 2.53 -3.97 -9.04
C LEU A 14 1.30 -3.19 -8.58
N GLU A 15 0.58 -2.54 -9.50
CA GLU A 15 -0.68 -1.87 -9.22
C GLU A 15 -1.72 -2.86 -8.70
N GLU A 16 -1.94 -3.98 -9.40
CA GLU A 16 -2.82 -5.06 -8.92
C GLU A 16 -2.37 -5.59 -7.55
N PHE A 17 -1.07 -5.77 -7.33
CA PHE A 17 -0.54 -6.21 -6.03
C PHE A 17 -0.89 -5.20 -4.92
N ILE A 18 -0.76 -3.90 -5.18
CA ILE A 18 -1.07 -2.84 -4.22
C ILE A 18 -2.58 -2.79 -3.95
N GLU A 19 -3.43 -2.95 -4.97
CA GLU A 19 -4.88 -2.97 -4.80
C GLU A 19 -5.37 -4.19 -4.00
N ILE A 20 -4.82 -5.39 -4.25
CA ILE A 20 -5.08 -6.57 -3.40
C ILE A 20 -4.66 -6.26 -1.97
N TYR A 21 -3.45 -5.72 -1.76
CA TYR A 21 -2.96 -5.38 -0.43
C TYR A 21 -3.85 -4.33 0.28
N ARG A 22 -4.32 -3.31 -0.45
CA ARG A 22 -5.27 -2.30 0.04
C ARG A 22 -6.58 -2.94 0.49
N GLY A 23 -7.09 -3.91 -0.27
CA GLY A 23 -8.28 -4.70 0.05
C GLY A 23 -8.16 -5.58 1.29
N GLN A 24 -6.98 -5.69 1.91
CA GLN A 24 -6.73 -6.53 3.09
C GLN A 24 -6.42 -5.70 4.36
N PRO A 25 -7.41 -5.01 4.98
CA PRO A 25 -7.22 -4.24 6.21
C PRO A 25 -6.52 -4.98 7.34
N CYS A 26 -6.67 -6.31 7.40
CA CYS A 26 -5.99 -7.16 8.37
C CYS A 26 -4.44 -7.10 8.28
N LEU A 27 -3.87 -6.64 7.16
CA LEU A 27 -2.43 -6.51 6.97
C LEU A 27 -1.88 -5.11 7.30
N TRP A 28 -2.70 -4.06 7.25
CA TRP A 28 -2.21 -2.68 7.29
C TRP A 28 -2.94 -1.72 8.23
N ARG A 29 -4.19 -2.01 8.61
CA ARG A 29 -5.01 -1.14 9.45
C ARG A 29 -4.93 -1.56 10.91
N VAL A 30 -3.94 -1.04 11.64
CA VAL A 30 -3.61 -1.46 13.01
C VAL A 30 -4.76 -1.25 14.00
N LYS A 31 -5.57 -0.21 13.82
CA LYS A 31 -6.74 0.06 14.69
C LYS A 31 -7.97 -0.80 14.36
N SER A 32 -7.95 -1.62 13.29
CA SER A 32 -9.06 -2.51 12.97
C SER A 32 -8.98 -3.80 13.79
N LYS A 33 -10.14 -4.33 14.21
CA LYS A 33 -10.24 -5.66 14.84
C LYS A 33 -9.65 -6.75 13.94
N GLU A 34 -9.77 -6.59 12.63
CA GLU A 34 -9.27 -7.54 11.63
C GLU A 34 -7.75 -7.66 11.63
N TYR A 35 -7.03 -6.61 12.07
CA TYR A 35 -5.58 -6.66 12.20
C TYR A 35 -5.12 -7.63 13.29
N HIS A 36 -6.01 -8.02 14.22
CA HIS A 36 -5.69 -9.02 15.23
C HIS A 36 -6.18 -10.43 14.86
N ASP A 37 -6.90 -10.57 13.74
CA ASP A 37 -7.41 -11.86 13.26
C ASP A 37 -6.34 -12.60 12.46
N ARG A 38 -5.80 -13.67 13.06
CA ARG A 38 -4.77 -14.53 12.46
C ARG A 38 -5.26 -15.21 11.18
N ASN A 39 -6.50 -15.69 11.16
CA ASN A 39 -7.06 -16.42 10.02
C ASN A 39 -7.28 -15.48 8.83
N LYS A 40 -7.72 -14.24 9.09
CA LYS A 40 -7.80 -13.21 8.04
C LYS A 40 -6.43 -12.87 7.47
N LYS A 41 -5.41 -12.69 8.33
CA LYS A 41 -4.04 -12.45 7.87
C LYS A 41 -3.52 -13.57 6.98
N GLU A 42 -3.73 -14.82 7.39
CA GLU A 42 -3.28 -15.98 6.62
C GLU A 42 -3.89 -15.99 5.21
N ARG A 43 -5.22 -15.85 5.11
CA ARG A 43 -5.91 -15.75 3.81
C ARG A 43 -5.42 -14.57 2.97
N ALA A 44 -5.19 -13.42 3.58
CA ALA A 44 -4.69 -12.23 2.90
C ALA A 44 -3.27 -12.45 2.34
N TYR A 45 -2.39 -13.12 3.09
CA TYR A 45 -1.08 -13.50 2.60
C TYR A 45 -1.18 -14.50 1.45
N ASP A 46 -2.04 -15.52 1.55
CA ASP A 46 -2.22 -16.51 0.48
C ASP A 46 -2.68 -15.86 -0.83
N GLU A 47 -3.59 -14.88 -0.75
CA GLU A 47 -4.05 -14.14 -1.92
C GLU A 47 -2.92 -13.35 -2.59
N LEU A 48 -2.10 -12.65 -1.79
CA LEU A 48 -0.92 -11.93 -2.30
C LEU A 48 0.14 -12.89 -2.87
N ILE A 49 0.37 -14.05 -2.23
CA ILE A 49 1.29 -15.09 -2.74
C ILE A 49 0.81 -15.59 -4.10
N ARG A 50 -0.48 -15.92 -4.24
CA ARG A 50 -1.05 -16.41 -5.50
C ARG A 50 -0.85 -15.42 -6.63
N HIS A 51 -1.06 -14.13 -6.37
CA HIS A 51 -0.79 -13.09 -7.38
C HIS A 51 0.71 -13.00 -7.68
N TYR A 52 1.56 -12.97 -6.66
CA TYR A 52 3.00 -12.79 -6.82
C TYR A 52 3.70 -13.96 -7.52
N ARG A 53 3.16 -15.18 -7.40
CA ARG A 53 3.65 -16.37 -8.12
C ARG A 53 3.56 -16.26 -9.64
N LYS A 54 2.78 -15.32 -10.18
CA LYS A 54 2.75 -15.02 -11.62
C LYS A 54 4.12 -14.52 -12.12
N ILE A 55 4.93 -13.90 -11.26
CA ILE A 55 6.28 -13.41 -11.60
C ILE A 55 7.41 -14.19 -10.91
N GLU A 56 7.15 -14.73 -9.72
CA GLU A 56 8.13 -15.52 -8.96
C GLU A 56 7.44 -16.81 -8.46
N PRO A 57 7.47 -17.91 -9.23
CA PRO A 57 6.71 -19.13 -8.94
C PRO A 57 7.00 -19.75 -7.56
N ASN A 58 8.21 -19.54 -7.05
CA ASN A 58 8.67 -20.06 -5.76
C ASN A 58 8.40 -19.10 -4.59
N ALA A 59 7.68 -18.00 -4.83
CA ALA A 59 7.37 -17.05 -3.78
C ALA A 59 6.57 -17.71 -2.66
N ASP A 60 6.99 -17.37 -1.44
CA ASP A 60 6.42 -17.82 -0.20
C ASP A 60 5.98 -16.62 0.64
N ARG A 61 5.55 -16.90 1.87
CA ARG A 61 5.09 -15.86 2.79
C ARG A 61 6.19 -14.86 3.13
N GLU A 62 7.45 -15.29 3.23
CA GLU A 62 8.56 -14.40 3.53
C GLU A 62 8.80 -13.40 2.40
N ALA A 63 8.74 -13.85 1.15
CA ALA A 63 8.84 -12.99 -0.03
C ALA A 63 7.76 -11.88 -0.02
N ILE A 64 6.51 -12.22 0.31
CA ILE A 64 5.42 -11.25 0.40
C ILE A 64 5.61 -10.27 1.56
N VAL A 65 5.98 -10.76 2.73
CA VAL A 65 6.26 -9.91 3.89
C VAL A 65 7.38 -8.92 3.56
N LYS A 66 8.46 -9.39 2.91
CA LYS A 66 9.57 -8.55 2.45
C LYS A 66 9.10 -7.51 1.43
N LYS A 67 8.27 -7.91 0.46
CA LYS A 67 7.70 -7.00 -0.55
C LYS A 67 6.85 -5.89 0.08
N ILE A 68 5.95 -6.25 0.99
CA ILE A 68 5.11 -5.28 1.73
C ILE A 68 5.99 -4.34 2.57
N ASN A 69 6.98 -4.86 3.29
CA ASN A 69 7.87 -4.04 4.11
C ASN A 69 8.69 -3.07 3.26
N ASN A 70 9.14 -3.48 2.08
CA ASN A 70 9.82 -2.60 1.14
C ASN A 70 8.90 -1.47 0.65
N LEU A 71 7.65 -1.78 0.28
CA LEU A 71 6.66 -0.78 -0.13
C LEU A 71 6.39 0.23 1.00
N ARG A 72 6.13 -0.26 2.23
CA ARG A 72 5.92 0.61 3.40
C ARG A 72 7.12 1.49 3.71
N THR A 73 8.32 0.96 3.59
CA THR A 73 9.56 1.70 3.86
C THR A 73 9.79 2.78 2.82
N ALA A 74 9.61 2.46 1.53
CA ALA A 74 9.72 3.41 0.44
C ALA A 74 8.69 4.55 0.60
N TYR A 75 7.43 4.20 0.86
CA TYR A 75 6.35 5.15 1.10
C TYR A 75 6.64 6.09 2.27
N ARG A 76 7.03 5.56 3.44
CA ARG A 76 7.38 6.37 4.63
C ARG A 76 8.52 7.35 4.36
N LYS A 77 9.53 6.94 3.58
CA LYS A 77 10.63 7.84 3.19
C LYS A 77 10.13 8.99 2.32
N GLU A 78 9.25 8.72 1.36
CA GLU A 78 8.65 9.76 0.52
C GLU A 78 7.74 10.70 1.35
N VAL A 79 6.86 10.15 2.20
CA VAL A 79 6.03 10.96 3.12
C VAL A 79 6.88 11.86 4.01
N LYS A 80 8.01 11.36 4.52
CA LYS A 80 8.93 12.17 5.33
C LYS A 80 9.47 13.35 4.53
N LYS A 81 9.95 13.14 3.30
CA LYS A 81 10.45 14.22 2.45
C LYS A 81 9.38 15.27 2.16
N VAL A 82 8.17 14.85 1.80
CA VAL A 82 7.03 15.75 1.58
C VAL A 82 6.76 16.61 2.82
N ASN A 83 6.72 15.97 3.99
CA ASN A 83 6.47 16.66 5.26
C ASN A 83 7.61 17.60 5.67
N ASP A 84 8.87 17.20 5.46
CA ASP A 84 10.05 18.00 5.80
C ASP A 84 10.14 19.24 4.91
N THR A 85 9.85 19.13 3.60
CA THR A 85 9.77 20.29 2.68
C THR A 85 8.67 21.26 3.11
N ARG A 86 7.49 20.76 3.47
CA ARG A 86 6.38 21.60 3.95
C ARG A 86 6.73 22.36 5.23
N LYS A 87 7.50 21.75 6.14
CA LYS A 87 7.91 22.38 7.42
C LYS A 87 8.96 23.47 7.25
N SER A 88 9.80 23.37 6.21
CA SER A 88 10.87 24.33 5.95
C SER A 88 10.38 25.65 5.33
N GLY A 89 9.08 25.82 5.12
CA GLY A 89 8.49 27.07 4.61
C GLY A 89 8.75 27.34 3.12
N LEU A 90 9.24 26.36 2.37
CA LEU A 90 9.29 26.42 0.91
C LEU A 90 7.82 26.43 0.41
N GLY A 91 7.48 27.41 -0.43
CA GLY A 91 6.11 27.64 -0.90
C GLY A 91 5.54 26.45 -1.64
N GLU A 92 4.21 26.35 -1.75
CA GLU A 92 3.51 25.21 -2.39
C GLU A 92 3.99 24.90 -3.83
N GLU A 93 4.55 25.89 -4.53
CA GLU A 93 5.15 25.75 -5.86
C GLU A 93 6.57 25.13 -5.87
N GLU A 94 7.29 25.15 -4.73
CA GLU A 94 8.61 24.51 -4.52
C GLU A 94 8.52 23.21 -3.69
N GLY A 95 7.31 22.64 -3.56
CA GLY A 95 7.06 21.41 -2.84
C GLY A 95 7.76 20.18 -3.44
N TYR A 96 8.18 19.24 -2.58
CA TYR A 96 8.75 17.97 -3.03
C TYR A 96 7.66 17.09 -3.67
N VAL A 97 7.81 16.81 -4.97
CA VAL A 97 6.96 15.83 -5.68
C VAL A 97 7.51 14.42 -5.45
N PRO A 98 6.70 13.48 -4.92
CA PRO A 98 7.11 12.09 -4.74
C PRO A 98 7.58 11.46 -6.06
N LYS A 99 8.75 10.83 -6.03
CA LYS A 99 9.33 10.20 -7.23
C LYS A 99 8.78 8.82 -7.53
N LEU A 100 8.04 8.23 -6.58
CA LEU A 100 7.40 6.93 -6.73
C LEU A 100 6.08 7.11 -7.47
N TRP A 101 5.97 6.54 -8.67
CA TRP A 101 4.75 6.62 -9.47
C TRP A 101 3.53 6.00 -8.75
N TYR A 102 3.76 4.97 -7.92
CA TYR A 102 2.74 4.30 -7.11
C TYR A 102 2.54 4.93 -5.73
N PHE A 103 3.11 6.11 -5.46
CA PHE A 103 3.03 6.76 -4.14
C PHE A 103 1.58 6.89 -3.66
N HIS A 104 0.71 7.45 -4.50
CA HIS A 104 -0.70 7.68 -4.21
C HIS A 104 -1.49 6.38 -3.97
N LEU A 105 -1.09 5.27 -4.61
CA LEU A 105 -1.71 3.96 -4.40
C LEU A 105 -1.48 3.44 -2.97
N LEU A 106 -0.48 3.96 -2.25
CA LEU A 106 -0.16 3.57 -0.87
C LEU A 106 -0.71 4.57 0.17
N ASP A 107 -1.45 5.60 -0.23
CA ASP A 107 -1.99 6.62 0.68
C ASP A 107 -2.91 6.03 1.75
N PHE A 108 -3.59 4.93 1.43
CA PHE A 108 -4.44 4.19 2.36
C PHE A 108 -3.70 3.74 3.63
N LEU A 109 -2.38 3.62 3.60
CA LEU A 109 -1.60 3.27 4.80
C LEU A 109 -1.73 4.30 5.92
N ASN A 110 -2.12 5.54 5.60
CA ASN A 110 -2.42 6.58 6.58
C ASN A 110 -3.86 6.50 7.13
N GLU A 111 -4.75 5.75 6.49
CA GLU A 111 -6.17 5.61 6.87
C GLU A 111 -6.35 4.60 8.01
N GLN A 112 -5.99 5.00 9.23
CA GLN A 112 -6.10 4.12 10.39
C GLN A 112 -7.50 4.06 10.99
N GLU A 113 -8.41 4.96 10.62
CA GLU A 113 -9.80 4.93 11.08
C GLU A 113 -10.67 4.15 10.08
N PRO A 114 -11.64 3.34 10.56
CA PRO A 114 -12.68 2.83 9.68
C PRO A 114 -13.46 4.04 9.11
N PRO A 115 -13.98 3.97 7.88
CA PRO A 115 -14.86 5.02 7.38
C PRO A 115 -15.97 5.22 8.42
N LYS A 116 -16.10 6.46 8.91
CA LYS A 116 -17.20 6.82 9.81
C LYS A 116 -18.47 6.43 9.07
N SER A 117 -19.13 5.38 9.52
CA SER A 117 -20.50 5.11 9.13
C SER A 117 -21.27 6.39 9.46
N LEU A 118 -21.69 7.15 8.46
CA LEU A 118 -22.78 8.08 8.65
C LEU A 118 -23.97 7.22 9.06
N ALA A 119 -24.13 7.06 10.38
CA ALA A 119 -25.42 6.69 10.93
C ALA A 119 -26.34 7.84 10.53
N THR A 120 -27.08 7.63 9.44
CA THR A 120 -28.32 8.35 9.19
C THR A 120 -29.19 8.08 10.41
N ASN A 121 -29.19 9.02 11.34
CA ASN A 121 -30.21 9.09 12.39
C ASN A 121 -31.53 9.36 11.68
N GLY A 122 -32.21 8.29 11.29
CA GLY A 122 -33.64 8.29 11.15
C GLY A 122 -34.20 8.24 12.57
N GLU A 123 -34.47 9.40 13.14
CA GLU A 123 -35.41 9.51 14.24
C GLU A 123 -36.68 10.18 13.72
N VAL A 124 -37.76 9.48 14.03
CA VAL A 124 -39.17 9.64 13.69
C VAL A 124 -39.80 10.90 14.27
#